data_AF-A0A932VFR9-F1
#
_entry.id   AF-A0A932VFR9-F1
#
_cell.length_a   1.000
_cell.length_b   1.000
_cell.length_c   1.000
_cell.angle_alpha   90.00
_cell.angle_beta   90.00
_cell.angle_gamma   90.00
#
_symmetry.space_group_name_H-M   'P 1'
#
loop_
_entity.id
_entity.type
_entity.pdbx_description
1 polymer ?
#
loop_
_entity_poly.entity_id
_entity_poly.type
_entity_poly.pdbx_seq_one_letter_code
_entity_poly.pdbx_strand_id
1 'polypeptide(L)'
;MHYEPHWIELKKRERLFKWLFFLYLPVLGGVMFVMFIFVKLMTDYFFFSCAIIWIAGIVAAGLRCLAWKCPRCAHPFFRLLRPFAKRCSTCGLWKWSLKADVGKYAPLKR
;
A
#
# COMPACT_ATOMS: atom_id res chain seq x y z
N MET A 1 1.58 1.33 -26.44
CA MET A 1 1.45 1.96 -25.10
C MET A 1 2.34 1.23 -24.11
N HIS A 2 3.40 1.89 -23.63
CA HIS A 2 4.27 1.34 -22.58
C HIS A 2 3.63 1.61 -21.21
N TYR A 3 3.31 0.55 -20.45
CA TYR A 3 2.71 0.67 -19.11
C TYR A 3 3.75 0.76 -17.98
N GLU A 4 5.02 0.61 -18.32
CA GLU A 4 6.16 0.65 -17.42
C GLU A 4 6.18 1.86 -16.46
N PRO A 5 5.99 3.13 -16.91
CA PRO A 5 5.99 4.27 -15.99
C PRO A 5 4.88 4.20 -14.93
N HIS A 6 3.69 3.70 -15.30
CA HIS A 6 2.58 3.53 -14.37
C HIS A 6 2.88 2.46 -13.31
N TRP A 7 3.54 1.37 -13.70
CA TRP A 7 3.95 0.33 -12.77
C TRP A 7 5.05 0.79 -11.81
N ILE A 8 5.98 1.63 -12.27
CA ILE A 8 7.01 2.23 -11.41
C ILE A 8 6.35 3.08 -10.30
N GLU A 9 5.32 3.85 -10.64
CA GLU A 9 4.58 4.65 -9.67
C GLU A 9 3.88 3.76 -8.63
N LEU A 10 3.24 2.67 -9.07
CA LEU A 10 2.62 1.72 -8.15
C LEU A 10 3.66 1.06 -7.23
N LYS A 11 4.83 0.68 -7.76
CA LYS A 11 5.93 0.14 -6.94
C LYS A 11 6.39 1.12 -5.87
N LYS A 12 6.46 2.42 -6.18
CA LYS A 12 6.82 3.45 -5.20
C LYS A 12 5.79 3.52 -4.07
N ARG A 13 4.50 3.51 -4.41
CA ARG A 13 3.39 3.52 -3.42
C ARG A 13 3.38 2.27 -2.54
N GLU A 14 3.52 1.09 -3.14
CA GLU A 14 3.61 -0.18 -2.40
C GLU A 14 4.87 -0.25 -1.54
N ARG A 15 6.00 0.28 -2.01
CA ARG A 15 7.23 0.35 -1.24
C ARG A 15 7.05 1.26 -0.03
N LEU A 16 6.44 2.42 -0.18
CA LEU A 16 6.15 3.34 0.93
C LEU A 16 5.25 2.67 1.97
N PHE A 17 4.18 1.99 1.54
CA PHE A 17 3.30 1.25 2.43
C PHE A 17 4.07 0.15 3.19
N LYS A 18 4.86 -0.65 2.48
CA LYS A 18 5.72 -1.68 3.11
C LYS A 18 6.72 -1.05 4.06
N TRP A 19 7.34 0.07 3.70
CA TRP A 19 8.29 0.78 4.56
C TRP A 19 7.60 1.24 5.85
N LEU A 20 6.43 1.89 5.78
CA LEU A 20 5.66 2.30 6.95
C LEU A 20 5.24 1.12 7.82
N PHE A 21 4.88 -0.01 7.19
CA PHE A 21 4.50 -1.22 7.89
C PHE A 21 5.70 -1.91 8.56
N PHE A 22 6.85 -2.00 7.89
CA PHE A 22 8.06 -2.60 8.46
C PHE A 22 8.74 -1.69 9.48
N LEU A 23 8.66 -0.37 9.33
CA LEU A 23 9.18 0.61 10.28
C LEU A 23 8.44 0.53 11.63
N TYR A 24 7.21 0.01 11.65
CA TYR A 24 6.47 -0.23 12.89
C TYR A 24 7.20 -1.13 13.88
N LEU A 25 7.81 -2.23 13.40
CA LEU A 25 8.50 -3.20 14.26
C LEU A 25 9.67 -2.59 15.05
N PRO A 26 10.64 -1.90 14.42
CA PRO A 26 11.71 -1.24 15.16
C PRO A 26 11.23 -0.02 15.95
N VAL A 27 10.18 0.68 15.51
CA VAL A 27 9.59 1.79 16.29
C VAL A 27 8.98 1.26 17.59
N LEU A 28 8.18 0.20 17.54
CA LEU A 28 7.65 -0.47 18.74
C LEU A 28 8.75 -0.98 19.65
N GLY A 29 9.75 -1.67 19.08
CA GLY A 29 10.87 -2.22 19.84
C GLY A 29 11.70 -1.13 20.52
N GLY A 30 12.01 -0.04 19.79
CA GLY A 30 12.73 1.11 20.32
C GLY A 30 11.92 1.85 21.40
N VAL A 31 10.62 2.02 21.19
CA VAL A 31 9.72 2.63 22.16
C VAL A 31 9.62 1.79 23.44
N MET A 32 9.47 0.47 23.33
CA MET A 32 9.48 -0.45 24.49
C MET A 32 10.84 -0.43 25.21
N PHE A 33 11.94 -0.39 24.48
CA PHE A 33 13.29 -0.33 25.04
C PHE A 33 13.53 0.99 25.79
N VAL A 34 13.11 2.12 25.22
CA VAL A 34 13.15 3.43 25.88
C VAL A 34 12.26 3.43 27.11
N MET A 35 11.07 2.84 27.06
CA MET A 35 10.17 2.71 28.22
C MET A 35 10.80 1.90 29.36
N PHE A 36 11.51 0.81 29.04
CA PHE A 36 12.24 0.00 30.01
C PHE A 36 13.35 0.79 30.72
N ILE A 37 13.99 1.73 30.02
CA ILE A 37 15.06 2.57 30.58
C ILE A 37 14.49 3.80 31.32
N PHE A 38 13.44 4.42 30.78
CA PHE A 38 12.90 5.71 31.22
C PHE A 38 11.53 5.58 31.90
N VAL A 39 11.37 4.57 32.77
CA VAL A 39 10.13 4.18 33.49
C VAL A 39 9.41 5.35 34.20
N LYS A 40 10.05 6.50 34.40
CA LYS A 40 9.48 7.66 35.12
C LYS A 40 9.07 8.88 34.28
N LEU A 41 9.41 8.99 32.99
CA LEU A 41 9.36 10.31 32.31
C LEU A 41 8.42 10.43 31.10
N MET A 42 7.93 9.33 30.53
CA MET A 42 7.12 9.39 29.30
C MET A 42 5.65 9.04 29.57
N THR A 43 4.82 10.07 29.52
CA THR A 43 3.37 10.04 29.73
C THR A 43 2.65 9.28 28.61
N ASP A 44 1.56 8.57 28.96
CA ASP A 44 0.71 7.79 28.04
C ASP A 44 0.31 8.53 26.74
N TYR A 45 0.21 9.86 26.79
CA TYR A 45 -0.13 10.72 25.65
C TYR A 45 0.89 10.66 24.49
N PHE A 46 2.18 10.46 24.77
CA PHE A 46 3.18 10.36 23.70
C PHE A 46 2.99 9.08 22.88
N PHE A 47 2.67 7.97 23.54
CA PHE A 47 2.39 6.70 22.88
C PHE A 47 1.12 6.76 22.04
N PHE A 48 0.04 7.35 22.60
CA PHE A 48 -1.20 7.54 21.87
C PHE A 48 -1.00 8.41 20.63
N SER A 49 -0.24 9.49 20.72
CA SER A 49 0.01 10.36 19.56
C SER A 49 0.87 9.66 18.49
N CYS A 50 1.94 8.94 18.87
CA CYS A 50 2.72 8.12 17.94
C CYS A 50 1.88 7.04 17.25
N ALA A 51 1.02 6.34 18.00
CA ALA A 51 0.14 5.32 17.44
C ALA A 51 -0.86 5.91 16.43
N ILE A 52 -1.49 7.05 16.76
CA ILE A 52 -2.45 7.73 15.87
C ILE A 52 -1.77 8.18 14.58
N ILE A 53 -0.60 8.82 14.67
CA ILE A 53 0.16 9.30 13.51
C ILE A 53 0.52 8.12 12.59
N TRP A 54 0.95 7.00 13.18
CA TRP A 54 1.30 5.80 12.42
C TRP A 54 0.08 5.17 11.73
N ILE A 55 -1.04 5.00 12.45
CA ILE A 55 -2.29 4.48 11.88
C ILE A 55 -2.76 5.38 10.73
N ALA A 56 -2.77 6.71 10.93
CA ALA A 56 -3.14 7.66 9.90
C ALA A 56 -2.23 7.56 8.67
N GLY A 57 -0.92 7.39 8.88
CA GLY A 57 0.07 7.18 7.81
C GLY A 57 -0.19 5.91 6.99
N ILE A 58 -0.47 4.78 7.66
CA ILE A 58 -0.81 3.52 6.99
C ILE A 58 -2.12 3.63 6.22
N VAL A 59 -3.15 4.21 6.83
CA VAL A 59 -4.45 4.41 6.18
C VAL A 59 -4.29 5.28 4.94
N ALA A 60 -3.58 6.41 5.04
CA ALA A 60 -3.33 7.29 3.91
C ALA A 60 -2.51 6.60 2.80
N ALA A 61 -1.49 5.82 3.14
CA ALA A 61 -0.69 5.05 2.18
C ALA A 61 -1.52 3.95 1.50
N GLY A 62 -2.37 3.26 2.27
CA GLY A 62 -3.30 2.25 1.77
C GLY A 62 -4.33 2.84 0.81
N LEU A 63 -4.97 3.96 1.19
CA LEU A 63 -5.90 4.69 0.33
C LEU A 63 -5.22 5.19 -0.95
N ARG A 64 -3.98 5.68 -0.89
CA ARG A 64 -3.20 6.03 -2.09
C ARG A 64 -2.92 4.85 -3.01
N CYS A 65 -2.73 3.65 -2.46
CA CYS A 65 -2.59 2.43 -3.26
C CYS A 65 -3.93 2.03 -3.89
N LEU A 66 -5.04 2.11 -3.14
CA LEU A 66 -6.38 1.79 -3.63
C LEU A 66 -6.89 2.76 -4.70
N ALA A 67 -6.55 4.04 -4.58
CA ALA A 67 -6.89 5.07 -5.56
C ALA A 67 -6.06 4.98 -6.85
N TRP A 68 -5.09 4.07 -6.94
CA TRP A 68 -4.31 3.90 -8.17
C TRP A 68 -5.18 3.36 -9.30
N LYS A 69 -5.21 4.10 -10.41
CA LYS A 69 -6.02 3.81 -11.60
C LYS A 69 -5.27 2.89 -12.55
N CYS A 70 -5.96 1.90 -13.09
CA CYS A 70 -5.41 1.01 -14.10
C CYS A 70 -5.08 1.78 -15.38
N PRO A 71 -3.89 1.62 -15.98
CA PRO A 71 -3.48 2.34 -17.19
C PRO A 71 -4.26 1.93 -18.45
N ARG A 72 -5.01 0.81 -18.39
CA ARG A 72 -5.83 0.33 -19.51
C ARG A 72 -7.28 0.83 -19.46
N CYS A 73 -7.92 0.83 -18.29
CA CYS A 73 -9.34 1.13 -18.15
C CYS A 73 -9.67 2.31 -17.23
N ALA A 74 -8.66 3.00 -16.69
CA ALA A 74 -8.78 4.14 -15.76
C ALA A 74 -9.56 3.88 -14.45
N HIS A 75 -10.09 2.67 -14.24
CA HIS A 75 -10.74 2.27 -12.99
C HIS A 75 -9.73 1.90 -11.90
N PRO A 76 -10.12 1.95 -10.61
CA PRO A 76 -9.30 1.49 -9.51
C PRO A 76 -8.81 0.06 -9.74
N PHE A 77 -7.50 -0.15 -9.73
CA PHE A 77 -6.93 -1.49 -9.95
C PHE A 77 -7.21 -2.41 -8.76
N PHE A 78 -7.06 -1.86 -7.56
CA PHE A 78 -7.34 -2.55 -6.30
C PHE A 78 -8.73 -2.18 -5.79
N ARG A 79 -9.41 -3.16 -5.20
CA ARG A 79 -10.61 -2.92 -4.40
C ARG A 79 -10.25 -3.02 -2.92
N LEU A 80 -11.03 -2.35 -2.06
CA LEU A 80 -10.84 -2.36 -0.60
C LEU A 80 -10.66 -3.78 -0.04
N LEU A 81 -11.45 -4.74 -0.53
CA LEU A 81 -11.41 -6.15 -0.11
C LEU A 81 -10.31 -6.99 -0.79
N ARG A 82 -9.58 -6.43 -1.78
CA ARG A 82 -8.52 -7.12 -2.53
C ARG A 82 -7.32 -6.18 -2.79
N PRO A 83 -6.62 -5.71 -1.74
CA PRO A 83 -5.51 -4.77 -1.85
C PRO A 83 -4.26 -5.37 -2.53
N PHE A 84 -4.20 -6.69 -2.70
CA PHE A 84 -3.09 -7.40 -3.36
C PHE A 84 -3.54 -8.16 -4.61
N ALA A 85 -4.56 -7.66 -5.30
CA ALA A 85 -5.02 -8.28 -6.54
C ALA A 85 -3.87 -8.39 -7.56
N LYS A 86 -3.68 -9.59 -8.12
CA LYS A 86 -2.70 -9.83 -9.20
C LYS A 86 -3.20 -9.33 -10.57
N ARG A 87 -4.49 -9.01 -10.66
CA ARG A 87 -5.17 -8.55 -11.89
C ARG A 87 -6.21 -7.47 -11.60
N CYS A 88 -6.43 -6.57 -12.56
CA CYS A 88 -7.50 -5.58 -12.47
C CYS A 88 -8.88 -6.27 -12.42
N SER A 89 -9.75 -5.84 -11.50
CA SER A 89 -11.10 -6.42 -11.38
C SER A 89 -12.04 -6.10 -12.55
N THR A 90 -11.76 -5.03 -13.30
CA THR A 90 -12.61 -4.56 -14.41
C THR A 90 -12.10 -5.08 -15.76
N CYS A 91 -10.82 -4.87 -16.07
CA CYS A 91 -10.26 -5.21 -17.40
C CYS A 91 -9.38 -6.46 -17.40
N GLY A 92 -9.14 -7.08 -16.24
CA GLY A 92 -8.32 -8.29 -16.13
C GLY A 92 -6.82 -8.10 -16.34
N LEU A 93 -6.33 -6.86 -16.53
CA LEU A 93 -4.91 -6.59 -16.76
C LEU A 93 -4.04 -7.15 -15.64
N TRP A 94 -3.02 -7.95 -15.99
CA TRP A 94 -2.07 -8.51 -15.03
C TRP A 94 -1.14 -7.44 -14.45
N LYS A 95 -0.86 -7.58 -13.16
CA LYS A 95 0.12 -6.75 -12.48
C LYS A 95 1.49 -6.92 -13.14
N TRP A 96 2.17 -5.81 -13.44
CA TRP A 96 3.48 -5.77 -14.10
C TRP A 96 3.52 -6.11 -15.59
N SER A 97 2.39 -6.12 -16.30
CA SER A 97 2.43 -6.32 -17.75
C SER A 97 3.11 -5.14 -18.45
N LEU A 98 4.13 -5.41 -19.28
CA LEU A 98 4.95 -4.39 -19.93
C LEU A 98 4.29 -3.79 -21.18
N LYS A 99 3.34 -4.51 -21.79
CA LYS A 99 2.59 -4.08 -22.98
C LYS A 99 1.11 -4.35 -22.77
N ALA A 100 0.27 -3.71 -23.59
CA ALA A 100 -1.07 -4.23 -23.85
C ALA A 100 -0.90 -5.60 -24.47
N ASP A 101 -1.12 -6.66 -23.70
CA ASP A 101 -1.38 -7.98 -24.26
C ASP A 101 -2.70 -7.84 -25.04
N VAL A 102 -2.56 -7.49 -26.31
CA VAL A 102 -3.63 -7.44 -27.32
C VAL A 102 -3.91 -8.91 -27.63
N GLY A 103 -5.00 -9.45 -27.08
CA GLY A 103 -5.59 -10.68 -27.61
C GLY A 103 -5.49 -11.98 -26.79
N LYS A 104 -5.08 -12.01 -25.52
CA LYS A 104 -5.01 -13.29 -24.77
C LYS A 104 -6.01 -13.53 -23.63
N TYR A 105 -6.88 -12.59 -23.28
CA TYR A 105 -7.83 -12.83 -22.19
C TYR A 105 -9.24 -12.42 -22.60
N ALA A 106 -10.03 -13.42 -22.99
CA ALA A 106 -11.47 -13.33 -23.13
C ALA A 106 -12.09 -12.77 -21.82
N PRO A 107 -13.17 -11.97 -21.91
CA PRO A 107 -13.87 -11.52 -20.72
C PRO A 107 -14.30 -12.74 -19.90
N LEU A 108 -13.93 -12.76 -18.62
CA LEU A 108 -14.52 -13.69 -17.67
C LEU A 108 -16.02 -13.38 -17.62
N LYS A 109 -16.81 -14.15 -18.38
CA LYS A 109 -18.26 -14.20 -18.27
C LYS A 109 -18.57 -14.46 -16.79
N ARG A 110 -19.31 -13.53 -16.20
CA ARG A 110 -19.92 -13.69 -14.87
C ARG A 110 -21.20 -14.50 -15.05
#